data_AF-A0A1F7L1I7-F1
#
_entry.id   AF-A0A1F7L1I7-F1
#
_cell.length_a   1.000
_cell.length_b   1.000
_cell.length_c   1.000
_cell.angle_alpha   90.00
_cell.angle_beta   90.00
_cell.angle_gamma   90.00
#
_symmetry.space_group_name_H-M   'P 1'
#
loop_
_entity.id
_entity.type
_entity.pdbx_description
1 polymer ?
#
loop_
_entity_poly.entity_id
_entity_poly.type
_entity_poly.pdbx_seq_one_letter_code
_entity_poly.pdbx_strand_id
1 'polypeptide(L)'
;MSPTESRLYRLSPSQLRALFLLAKSEDGIIVSTATSKELGKEGKALGGVFSALSRQVISGEHLVLPWGRSEDGHGLRWKLNDKLISKEKLLQITRELLNIK
;
A
#
# COMPACT_ATOMS: atom_id res chain seq x y z
N MET A 1 -15.96 -6.84 -12.10
CA MET A 1 -14.69 -6.65 -11.36
C MET A 1 -13.80 -5.74 -12.18
N SER A 2 -13.33 -4.63 -11.61
CA SER A 2 -12.46 -3.69 -12.33
C SER A 2 -11.05 -4.25 -12.52
N PRO A 3 -10.24 -3.75 -13.47
CA PRO A 3 -8.84 -4.17 -13.61
C PRO A 3 -8.03 -3.99 -12.32
N THR A 4 -8.32 -2.92 -11.57
CA THR A 4 -7.70 -2.66 -10.26
C THR A 4 -8.08 -3.73 -9.24
N GLU A 5 -9.38 -4.04 -9.12
CA GLU A 5 -9.85 -5.12 -8.24
C GLU A 5 -9.22 -6.46 -8.63
N SER A 6 -9.24 -6.82 -9.91
CA SER A 6 -8.65 -8.08 -10.39
C SER A 6 -7.16 -8.19 -10.07
N ARG A 7 -6.42 -7.06 -10.05
CA ARG A 7 -5.03 -7.04 -9.60
C ARG A 7 -4.92 -7.27 -8.10
N LEU A 8 -5.75 -6.61 -7.28
CA LEU A 8 -5.72 -6.74 -5.81
C LEU A 8 -5.91 -8.19 -5.35
N TYR A 9 -6.82 -8.93 -5.99
CA TYR A 9 -7.09 -10.34 -5.65
C TYR A 9 -5.92 -11.30 -5.96
N ARG A 10 -4.91 -10.86 -6.72
CA ARG A 10 -3.71 -11.66 -7.05
C ARG A 10 -2.49 -11.28 -6.21
N LEU A 11 -2.63 -10.31 -5.31
CA LEU A 11 -1.53 -9.87 -4.46
C LEU A 11 -1.25 -10.85 -3.33
N SER A 12 0.01 -10.94 -2.93
CA SER A 12 0.40 -11.73 -1.76
C SER A 12 -0.20 -11.15 -0.47
N PRO A 13 -0.37 -11.95 0.60
CA PRO A 13 -0.84 -11.45 1.90
C PRO A 13 0.01 -10.30 2.45
N SER A 14 1.32 -10.30 2.20
CA SER A 14 2.22 -9.21 2.62
C SER A 14 1.93 -7.90 1.88
N GLN A 15 1.64 -7.97 0.59
CA GLN A 15 1.26 -6.80 -0.21
C GLN A 15 -0.12 -6.29 0.19
N LEU A 16 -1.08 -7.18 0.40
CA LEU A 16 -2.42 -6.82 0.88
C LEU A 16 -2.36 -6.15 2.25
N ARG A 17 -1.54 -6.64 3.18
CA ARG A 17 -1.33 -5.99 4.49
C ARG A 17 -0.71 -4.60 4.37
N ALA A 18 0.27 -4.43 3.48
CA ALA A 18 0.85 -3.11 3.23
C ALA A 18 -0.18 -2.12 2.66
N LEU A 19 -1.01 -2.57 1.71
CA LEU A 19 -2.10 -1.77 1.15
C LEU A 19 -3.21 -1.48 2.17
N PHE A 20 -3.53 -2.43 3.06
CA PHE A 20 -4.47 -2.21 4.16
C PHE A 20 -4.00 -1.09 5.08
N LEU A 21 -2.73 -1.08 5.47
CA LEU A 21 -2.16 -0.02 6.31
C LEU A 21 -2.09 1.31 5.59
N LEU A 22 -1.72 1.31 4.30
CA LEU A 22 -1.79 2.50 3.46
C LEU A 22 -3.22 3.06 3.44
N ALA A 23 -4.23 2.21 3.27
CA ALA A 23 -5.63 2.63 3.26
C ALA A 23 -6.16 3.10 4.63
N LYS A 24 -5.54 2.67 5.73
CA LYS A 24 -5.85 3.17 7.08
C LYS A 24 -5.21 4.52 7.41
N SER A 25 -4.18 4.93 6.67
CA SER A 25 -3.54 6.22 6.90
C SER A 25 -4.50 7.38 6.64
N GLU A 26 -4.24 8.52 7.27
CA GLU A 26 -5.13 9.69 7.21
C GLU A 26 -5.25 10.21 5.77
N ASP A 27 -4.13 10.45 5.10
CA ASP A 27 -4.07 11.04 3.76
C ASP A 27 -3.80 10.04 2.62
N GLY A 28 -3.91 8.73 2.90
CA GLY A 28 -3.43 7.72 1.96
C GLY A 28 -1.92 7.80 1.74
N ILE A 29 -1.18 8.30 2.74
CA ILE A 29 0.28 8.45 2.74
C ILE A 29 0.85 7.68 3.93
N ILE A 30 1.91 6.92 3.69
CA ILE A 30 2.54 6.11 4.72
C ILE A 30 4.06 6.13 4.64
N VAL A 31 4.73 6.08 5.80
CA VAL A 31 6.19 5.96 5.91
C VAL A 31 6.56 4.50 6.12
N SER A 32 7.39 3.93 5.24
CA SER A 32 7.72 2.50 5.27
C SER A 32 8.38 2.03 6.57
N THR A 33 9.12 2.89 7.28
CA THR A 33 9.81 2.56 8.52
C THR A 33 8.88 2.54 9.74
N ALA A 34 7.95 3.49 9.83
CA ALA A 34 6.95 3.55 10.90
C ALA A 34 6.02 2.33 10.87
N THR A 35 5.53 1.98 9.68
CA THR A 35 4.59 0.88 9.45
C THR A 35 5.21 -0.50 9.62
N SER A 36 6.52 -0.60 9.44
CA SER A 36 7.26 -1.83 9.72
C SER A 36 7.10 -2.28 11.17
N LYS A 37 7.08 -1.34 12.13
CA LYS A 37 6.84 -1.63 13.56
C LYS A 37 5.45 -2.22 13.79
N GLU A 38 4.43 -1.69 13.11
CA GLU A 38 3.04 -2.19 13.23
C GLU A 38 2.85 -3.60 12.65
N LEU A 39 3.62 -3.95 11.62
CA LEU A 39 3.55 -5.27 10.97
C LEU A 39 4.48 -6.33 11.58
N GLY A 40 5.26 -5.97 12.61
CA GLY A 40 6.31 -6.85 13.13
C GLY A 40 7.37 -7.20 12.08
N LYS A 41 7.60 -6.30 11.10
CA LYS A 41 8.60 -6.47 10.03
C LYS A 41 9.69 -5.42 10.16
N GLU A 42 10.90 -5.72 9.72
CA GLU A 42 11.98 -4.72 9.67
C GLU A 42 11.71 -3.64 8.59
N GLY A 43 12.16 -2.40 8.81
CA GLY A 43 11.97 -1.24 7.92
C GLY A 43 12.29 -1.51 6.44
N LYS A 44 13.39 -2.21 6.19
CA LYS A 44 13.86 -2.56 4.83
C LYS A 44 12.90 -3.52 4.13
N ALA A 45 12.29 -4.45 4.87
CA ALA A 45 11.37 -5.43 4.30
C ALA A 45 10.11 -4.76 3.77
N LEU A 46 9.57 -3.75 4.47
CA LEU A 46 8.36 -3.06 4.03
C LEU A 46 8.62 -2.06 2.90
N GLY A 47 9.77 -1.39 2.91
CA GLY A 47 10.21 -0.58 1.77
C GLY A 47 10.29 -1.39 0.47
N GLY A 48 10.77 -2.64 0.56
CA GLY A 48 10.78 -3.58 -0.57
C GLY A 48 9.38 -3.95 -1.06
N VAL A 49 8.42 -4.14 -0.16
CA VAL A 49 7.01 -4.42 -0.52
C VAL A 49 6.39 -3.22 -1.25
N PHE A 50 6.55 -2.00 -0.73
CA PHE A 50 6.02 -0.81 -1.41
C PHE A 50 6.72 -0.53 -2.73
N SER A 51 8.02 -0.81 -2.84
CA SER A 51 8.75 -0.72 -4.11
C SER A 51 8.23 -1.75 -5.14
N ALA A 52 7.80 -2.94 -4.69
CA ALA A 52 7.17 -3.92 -5.56
C ALA A 52 5.76 -3.52 -5.97
N LEU A 53 5.00 -2.90 -5.06
CA LEU A 53 3.66 -2.36 -5.32
C LEU A 53 3.71 -1.17 -6.29
N SER A 54 4.68 -0.27 -6.15
CA SER A 54 4.82 0.88 -7.04
C SER A 54 5.18 0.49 -8.47
N ARG A 55 5.78 -0.69 -8.69
CA ARG A 55 6.01 -1.24 -10.03
C ARG A 55 4.77 -1.86 -10.66
N GLN A 56 3.68 -2.05 -9.92
CA GLN A 56 2.44 -2.55 -10.49
C GLN A 56 1.74 -1.45 -11.28
N VAL A 57 1.68 -1.64 -12.60
CA VAL A 57 0.95 -0.78 -13.53
C VAL A 57 -0.41 -1.38 -13.83
N ILE A 58 -1.46 -0.59 -13.66
CA ILE A 58 -2.85 -0.93 -13.94
C ILE A 58 -3.38 0.17 -14.85
N SER A 59 -3.81 -0.19 -16.07
CA SER A 59 -4.34 0.79 -17.03
C SER A 59 -3.41 1.99 -17.29
N GLY A 60 -2.09 1.77 -17.27
CA GLY A 60 -1.08 2.82 -17.47
C GLY A 60 -0.70 3.63 -16.23
N GLU A 61 -1.34 3.39 -15.09
CA GLU A 61 -1.13 4.13 -13.84
C GLU A 61 -0.54 3.21 -12.75
N HIS A 62 0.25 3.76 -11.83
CA HIS A 62 0.84 3.02 -10.72
C HIS A 62 -0.11 2.97 -9.54
N LEU A 63 -0.30 1.80 -8.89
CA LEU A 63 -1.19 1.68 -7.73
C LEU A 63 -0.71 2.49 -6.51
N VAL A 64 0.61 2.54 -6.31
CA VAL A 64 1.27 3.25 -5.21
C VAL A 64 2.38 4.12 -5.79
N LEU A 65 2.44 5.37 -5.33
CA LEU A 65 3.39 6.38 -5.78
C LEU A 65 4.47 6.64 -4.73
N PRO A 66 5.75 6.78 -5.12
CA PRO A 66 6.75 7.34 -4.21
C PRO A 66 6.42 8.80 -3.89
N TRP A 67 6.49 9.18 -2.61
CA TRP A 67 6.11 10.51 -2.10
C TRP A 67 7.24 11.19 -1.32
N GLY A 68 8.48 10.93 -1.75
CA GLY A 68 9.70 11.47 -1.16
C GLY A 68 10.17 10.74 0.10
N ARG A 69 11.06 11.38 0.86
CA ARG A 69 11.57 10.87 2.14
C ARG A 69 10.63 11.25 3.29
N SER A 70 10.70 10.53 4.40
CA SER A 70 10.05 10.95 5.65
C SER A 70 10.69 12.22 6.21
N GLU A 71 9.94 12.93 7.05
CA GLU A 71 10.37 14.20 7.65
C GLU A 71 11.56 14.05 8.60
N ASP A 72 11.66 12.91 9.26
CA ASP A 72 12.79 12.53 10.12
C ASP A 72 14.02 12.04 9.32
N GLY A 73 13.96 12.03 7.98
CA GLY A 73 15.02 11.55 7.10
C GLY A 73 15.17 10.03 7.04
N HIS A 74 14.39 9.26 7.81
CA HIS A 74 14.49 7.81 7.91
C HIS A 74 13.35 7.08 7.19
N GLY A 75 13.53 6.83 5.89
CA GLY A 75 12.62 5.98 5.10
C GLY A 75 12.00 6.71 3.91
N LEU A 76 11.08 6.03 3.23
CA LEU A 76 10.35 6.56 2.09
C LEU A 76 8.86 6.70 2.44
N ARG A 77 8.27 7.80 1.97
CA ARG A 77 6.83 8.00 1.95
C ARG A 77 6.24 7.40 0.69
N TRP A 78 5.09 6.80 0.82
CA TRP A 78 4.33 6.18 -0.26
C TRP A 78 2.90 6.69 -0.23
N LYS A 79 2.35 6.99 -1.39
CA LYS A 79 1.00 7.55 -1.54
C LYS A 79 0.12 6.63 -2.38
N LEU A 80 -1.14 6.49 -2.01
CA LEU A 80 -2.15 5.83 -2.83
C LEU A 80 -2.41 6.63 -4.12
N ASN A 81 -2.54 5.95 -5.25
CA ASN A 81 -3.02 6.60 -6.47
C ASN A 81 -4.55 6.60 -6.51
N ASP A 82 -5.15 7.69 -6.02
CA ASP A 82 -6.61 7.83 -5.92
C ASP A 82 -7.33 7.83 -7.29
N LYS A 83 -6.59 7.99 -8.40
CA LYS A 83 -7.16 7.81 -9.74
C LYS A 83 -7.58 6.37 -10.03
N LEU A 84 -6.91 5.40 -9.41
CA LEU A 84 -7.15 3.97 -9.66
C LEU A 84 -8.13 3.36 -8.67
N ILE A 85 -8.13 3.83 -7.43
CA ILE A 85 -8.99 3.34 -6.36
C ILE A 85 -9.03 4.34 -5.21
N SER A 86 -10.21 4.55 -4.62
CA SER A 86 -10.32 5.35 -3.40
C SER A 86 -9.79 4.60 -2.18
N LYS A 87 -9.41 5.35 -1.15
CA LYS A 87 -8.95 4.81 0.13
C LYS A 87 -9.97 3.87 0.76
N GLU A 88 -11.24 4.25 0.77
CA GLU A 88 -12.35 3.51 1.36
C GLU A 88 -12.54 2.17 0.65
N LYS A 89 -12.49 2.19 -0.68
CA LYS A 89 -12.65 0.98 -1.50
C LYS A 89 -11.46 0.04 -1.33
N LEU A 90 -10.23 0.58 -1.26
CA LEU A 90 -9.03 -0.21 -0.98
C LEU A 90 -9.10 -0.84 0.41
N LEU A 91 -9.54 -0.08 1.42
CA LEU A 91 -9.72 -0.58 2.78
C LEU A 91 -10.73 -1.72 2.84
N GLN A 92 -11.87 -1.57 2.16
CA GLN A 92 -12.89 -2.61 2.08
C GLN A 92 -12.34 -3.92 1.47
N ILE A 93 -11.73 -3.83 0.29
CA ILE A 93 -11.20 -5.02 -0.41
C ILE A 93 -10.10 -5.69 0.40
N THR A 94 -9.18 -4.92 0.97
CA THR A 94 -8.08 -5.49 1.74
C THR A 94 -8.55 -6.12 3.05
N ARG A 95 -9.59 -5.58 3.71
CA ARG A 95 -10.24 -6.24 4.86
C ARG A 95 -10.84 -7.59 4.49
N GLU A 96 -11.60 -7.63 3.40
CA GLU A 96 -12.23 -8.84 2.88
C GLU A 96 -11.17 -9.92 2.58
N LEU A 97 -10.15 -9.57 1.78
CA LEU A 97 -9.11 -10.52 1.35
C LEU A 97 -8.20 -11.00 2.49
N LEU A 98 -8.08 -10.22 3.57
CA LEU A 98 -7.28 -10.59 4.74
C LEU A 98 -8.11 -11.27 5.84
N ASN A 99 -9.43 -11.41 5.66
CA ASN A 99 -10.37 -11.89 6.68
C ASN A 99 -10.26 -11.10 8.00
N ILE A 100 -10.08 -9.78 7.92
CA ILE A 100 -10.01 -8.90 9.08
C ILE A 100 -11.43 -8.44 9.42
N LYS A 101 -11.87 -8.72 10.65
CA LYS A 101 -13.17 -8.28 11.18
C LYS A 101 -13.21 -6.78 11.44
#